data_AF-A0A930ZGI7-F1
#
_entry.id   AF-A0A930ZGI7-F1
#
_cell.length_a   1.000
_cell.length_b   1.000
_cell.length_c   1.000
_cell.angle_alpha   90.00
_cell.angle_beta   90.00
_cell.angle_gamma   90.00
#
_symmetry.space_group_name_H-M   'P 1'
#
loop_
_entity.id
_entity.type
_entity.pdbx_description
1 polymer ?
#
loop_
_entity_poly.entity_id
_entity_poly.type
_entity_poly.pdbx_seq_one_letter_code
_entity_poly.pdbx_strand_id
1 'polypeptide(L)'
;MSERPLEFAPSNETERRAALVEEFVNEVLRLPWTLVTDGTTLVDFEGVRTELELSEACQEHYGMGLGHLHFQMPLYLLLDELEAARQRRDFPN
;
A
#
# COMPACT_ATOMS: atom_id res chain seq x y z
N MET A 1 4.84 8.34 35.93
CA MET A 1 4.69 7.61 34.64
C MET A 1 3.80 8.48 33.78
N SER A 2 4.34 9.05 32.69
CA SER A 2 3.55 9.91 31.81
C SER A 2 2.79 9.03 30.83
N GLU A 3 1.53 8.77 31.14
CA GLU A 3 0.57 8.19 30.22
C GLU A 3 0.35 9.22 29.10
N ARG A 4 1.05 9.04 27.97
CA ARG A 4 0.74 9.84 26.77
C ARG A 4 -0.66 9.42 26.32
N PRO A 5 -1.58 10.37 26.07
CA PRO A 5 -2.87 10.03 25.50
C PRO A 5 -2.64 9.29 24.17
N LEU A 6 -3.32 8.15 23.99
CA LEU A 6 -3.46 7.52 22.70
C LEU A 6 -4.16 8.52 21.79
N GLU A 7 -3.40 9.24 20.97
CA GLU A 7 -3.95 10.03 19.87
C GLU A 7 -4.46 9.03 18.83
N PHE A 8 -5.76 8.71 18.92
CA PHE A 8 -6.44 7.95 17.88
C PHE A 8 -6.39 8.78 16.60
N ALA A 9 -5.94 8.16 15.51
CA ALA A 9 -6.00 8.79 14.19
C ALA A 9 -7.45 9.22 13.92
N PRO A 10 -7.68 10.43 13.38
CA PRO A 10 -9.03 10.87 13.04
C PRO A 10 -9.70 9.85 12.12
N SER A 11 -10.97 9.52 12.39
CA SER A 11 -11.70 8.39 11.78
C SER A 11 -11.60 8.34 10.25
N ASN A 12 -11.60 9.51 9.60
CA ASN A 12 -11.48 9.65 8.16
C ASN A 12 -10.15 9.14 7.60
N GLU A 13 -9.04 9.25 8.35
CA GLU A 13 -7.73 8.74 7.92
C GLU A 13 -7.68 7.21 8.02
N THR A 14 -8.33 6.64 9.03
CA THR A 14 -8.41 5.18 9.20
C THR A 14 -9.28 4.56 8.10
N GLU A 15 -10.43 5.18 7.78
CA GLU A 15 -11.31 4.75 6.70
C GLU A 15 -10.63 4.86 5.33
N ARG A 16 -9.94 5.98 5.06
CA ARG A 16 -9.19 6.17 3.81
C ARG A 16 -8.09 5.13 3.65
N ARG A 17 -7.35 4.85 4.72
CA ARG A 17 -6.28 3.85 4.68
C ARG A 17 -6.82 2.44 4.50
N ALA A 18 -7.93 2.09 5.15
CA ALA A 18 -8.61 0.82 4.93
C ALA A 18 -9.07 0.66 3.48
N ALA A 19 -9.63 1.71 2.87
CA ALA A 19 -10.04 1.70 1.46
C ALA A 19 -8.85 1.52 0.50
N LEU A 20 -7.70 2.16 0.77
CA LEU A 20 -6.48 1.98 -0.02
C LEU A 20 -5.93 0.56 0.08
N VAL A 21 -5.92 -0.01 1.29
CA VAL A 21 -5.50 -1.41 1.50
C VAL A 21 -6.44 -2.35 0.74
N GLU A 22 -7.76 -2.14 0.82
CA GLU A 22 -8.74 -2.95 0.13
C GLU A 22 -8.60 -2.86 -1.40
N GLU A 23 -8.42 -1.66 -1.94
CA GLU A 23 -8.13 -1.42 -3.36
C GLU A 23 -6.86 -2.17 -3.79
N PHE A 24 -5.75 -1.99 -3.06
CA PHE A 24 -4.48 -2.62 -3.40
C PHE A 24 -4.55 -4.15 -3.35
N VAL A 25 -5.18 -4.70 -2.31
CA VAL A 25 -5.28 -6.14 -2.11
C VAL A 25 -6.17 -6.79 -3.16
N ASN A 26 -7.30 -6.17 -3.49
CA ASN A 26 -8.24 -6.73 -4.45
C ASN A 26 -7.78 -6.54 -5.91
N GLU A 27 -7.25 -5.36 -6.26
CA GLU A 27 -6.95 -5.02 -7.64
C GLU A 27 -5.50 -5.39 -8.04
N VAL A 28 -4.52 -5.14 -7.15
CA VAL A 28 -3.09 -5.37 -7.44
C VAL A 28 -2.65 -6.78 -7.03
N LEU A 29 -2.87 -7.15 -5.77
CA LEU A 29 -2.46 -8.47 -5.26
C LEU A 29 -3.43 -9.58 -5.66
N ARG A 30 -4.72 -9.26 -5.84
CA ARG A 30 -5.82 -10.20 -6.09
C ARG A 30 -5.90 -11.32 -5.04
N LEU A 31 -5.74 -10.95 -3.78
CA LEU A 31 -5.72 -11.86 -2.64
C LEU A 31 -6.84 -11.53 -1.65
N PRO A 32 -7.21 -12.46 -0.75
CA PRO A 32 -8.10 -12.14 0.37
C PRO A 32 -7.44 -11.17 1.35
N TRP A 33 -8.19 -10.13 1.76
CA TRP A 33 -7.74 -9.12 2.75
C TRP A 33 -7.23 -9.72 4.06
N THR A 34 -7.74 -10.89 4.43
CA THR A 34 -7.41 -11.61 5.67
C THR A 34 -5.94 -12.04 5.78
N LEU A 35 -5.18 -11.97 4.68
CA LEU A 35 -3.76 -12.35 4.65
C LEU A 35 -2.81 -11.16 4.89
N VAL A 36 -3.34 -9.95 5.04
CA VAL A 36 -2.54 -8.74 5.23
C VAL A 36 -2.47 -8.37 6.70
N THR A 37 -1.25 -8.11 7.17
CA THR A 37 -0.96 -7.58 8.51
C THR A 37 -0.09 -6.33 8.40
N ASP A 38 0.02 -5.53 9.46
CA ASP A 38 0.80 -4.29 9.46
C ASP A 38 2.29 -4.47 9.10
N GLY A 39 2.84 -5.66 9.37
CA GLY A 39 4.24 -5.99 9.07
C GLY A 39 4.47 -6.66 7.73
N THR A 40 3.41 -6.91 6.95
CA THR A 40 3.50 -7.65 5.70
C THR A 40 4.24 -6.85 4.64
N THR A 41 5.11 -7.50 3.89
CA THR A 41 5.85 -6.98 2.75
C THR A 41 5.38 -7.66 1.46
N LEU A 42 5.78 -7.14 0.29
CA LEU A 42 5.43 -7.82 -0.97
C LEU A 42 6.14 -9.16 -1.14
N VAL A 43 7.30 -9.35 -0.51
CA VAL A 43 8.04 -10.62 -0.51
C VAL A 43 7.26 -11.73 0.20
N ASP A 44 6.43 -11.39 1.19
CA ASP A 44 5.57 -12.39 1.85
C ASP A 44 4.51 -12.99 0.90
N PHE A 45 4.30 -12.36 -0.26
CA PHE A 45 3.41 -12.83 -1.33
C PHE A 45 4.17 -13.37 -2.56
N GLU A 46 5.47 -13.63 -2.44
CA GLU A 46 6.29 -14.18 -3.51
C GLU A 46 5.69 -15.52 -4.00
N GLY A 47 5.40 -15.59 -5.30
CA GLY A 47 4.75 -16.74 -5.95
C GLY A 47 3.27 -16.55 -6.29
N VAL A 48 2.60 -15.50 -5.79
CA VAL A 48 1.25 -15.12 -6.25
C VAL A 48 1.32 -14.38 -7.59
N ARG A 49 2.26 -13.44 -7.71
CA ARG A 49 2.61 -12.73 -8.95
C ARG A 49 4.11 -12.51 -8.99
N THR A 50 4.64 -12.33 -10.20
CA THR A 50 6.03 -11.92 -10.39
C THR A 50 6.24 -10.46 -9.99
N GLU A 51 7.48 -10.08 -9.66
CA GLU A 51 7.81 -8.67 -9.36
C GLU A 51 7.44 -7.73 -10.50
N LEU A 52 7.65 -8.17 -11.75
CA LEU A 52 7.30 -7.40 -12.95
C LEU A 52 5.80 -7.14 -13.02
N GLU A 53 5.00 -8.17 -12.84
CA GLU A 53 3.54 -8.12 -12.85
C GLU A 53 2.96 -7.17 -11.78
N LEU A 54 3.57 -7.17 -10.59
CA LEU A 54 3.21 -6.24 -9.52
C LEU A 54 3.62 -4.80 -9.86
N SER A 55 4.81 -4.63 -10.43
CA SER A 55 5.31 -3.33 -10.86
C SER A 55 4.44 -2.70 -11.93
N GLU A 56 4.01 -3.49 -12.93
CA GLU A 56 3.10 -3.03 -13.99
C GLU A 56 1.72 -2.65 -13.44
N ALA A 57 1.15 -3.47 -12.56
CA ALA A 57 -0.14 -3.16 -11.94
C ALA A 57 -0.07 -1.87 -11.09
N CYS A 58 1.02 -1.67 -10.34
CA CYS A 58 1.20 -0.42 -9.59
C CYS A 58 1.36 0.79 -10.51
N GLN A 59 2.06 0.63 -11.65
CA GLN A 59 2.20 1.68 -12.64
C GLN A 59 0.84 2.06 -13.26
N GLU A 60 -0.03 1.09 -13.53
CA GLU A 60 -1.37 1.32 -14.07
C GLU A 60 -2.28 2.05 -13.06
N HIS A 61 -2.40 1.52 -11.83
CA HIS A 61 -3.32 2.05 -10.83
C HIS A 61 -2.83 3.36 -10.19
N TYR A 62 -1.54 3.45 -9.87
CA TYR A 62 -0.96 4.54 -9.07
C TYR A 62 0.00 5.43 -9.87
N GLY A 63 0.40 5.05 -11.08
CA GLY A 63 1.35 5.82 -11.88
C GLY A 63 2.81 5.63 -11.49
N MET A 64 3.11 4.63 -10.64
CA MET A 64 4.44 4.34 -10.15
C MET A 64 4.78 2.85 -10.22
N GLY A 65 5.84 2.53 -10.95
CA GLY A 65 6.44 1.21 -10.97
C GLY A 65 7.21 0.91 -9.68
N LEU A 66 7.20 -0.35 -9.28
CA LEU A 66 7.93 -0.83 -8.12
C LEU A 66 9.37 -1.18 -8.48
N GLY A 67 10.31 -0.56 -7.77
CA GLY A 67 11.72 -0.99 -7.71
C GLY A 67 12.01 -1.94 -6.54
N HIS A 68 13.18 -2.57 -6.53
CA HIS A 68 13.58 -3.61 -5.57
C HIS A 68 13.37 -3.25 -4.09
N LEU A 69 13.65 -1.99 -3.69
CA LEU A 69 13.48 -1.55 -2.31
C LEU A 69 12.02 -1.62 -1.84
N HIS A 70 11.05 -1.36 -2.73
CA HIS A 70 9.63 -1.37 -2.39
C HIS A 70 9.13 -2.77 -1.99
N PHE A 71 9.78 -3.82 -2.48
CA PHE A 71 9.40 -5.19 -2.13
C PHE A 71 9.76 -5.55 -0.68
N GLN A 72 10.78 -4.89 -0.13
CA GLN A 72 11.24 -5.09 1.25
C GLN A 72 10.57 -4.11 2.24
N MET A 73 9.78 -3.15 1.74
CA MET A 73 9.10 -2.20 2.60
C MET A 73 7.83 -2.79 3.21
N PRO A 74 7.50 -2.41 4.45
CA PRO A 74 6.18 -2.65 5.01
C PRO A 74 5.09 -2.09 4.10
N LEU A 75 4.01 -2.84 3.93
CA LEU A 75 2.93 -2.52 3.00
C LEU A 75 2.33 -1.13 3.28
N TYR A 76 2.19 -0.73 4.54
CA TYR A 76 1.63 0.58 4.86
C TYR A 76 2.48 1.76 4.34
N LEU A 77 3.82 1.63 4.33
CA LEU A 77 4.71 2.66 3.76
C LEU A 77 4.63 2.66 2.24
N LEU A 78 4.57 1.46 1.65
CA LEU A 78 4.39 1.33 0.21
C LEU A 78 3.08 2.00 -0.25
N LEU A 79 1.98 1.78 0.47
CA LEU A 79 0.68 2.37 0.15
C LEU A 79 0.71 3.90 0.25
N ASP A 80 1.41 4.46 1.24
CA ASP A 80 1.58 5.91 1.34
C ASP A 80 2.35 6.47 0.13
N GLU A 81 3.40 5.78 -0.33
CA GLU A 81 4.15 6.18 -1.52
C GLU A 81 3.32 6.08 -2.81
N LEU A 82 2.57 5.00 -2.98
CA LEU A 82 1.68 4.79 -4.12
C LEU A 82 0.56 5.83 -4.15
N GLU A 83 -0.03 6.16 -3.00
CA GLU A 83 -1.03 7.22 -2.92
C GLU A 83 -0.42 8.59 -3.26
N ALA A 84 0.77 8.89 -2.74
CA ALA A 84 1.47 10.13 -3.07
C ALA A 84 1.81 10.22 -4.57
N ALA A 85 2.20 9.11 -5.21
CA ALA A 85 2.44 9.06 -6.64
C ALA A 85 1.15 9.30 -7.44
N ARG A 86 0.04 8.67 -7.05
CA ARG A 86 -1.28 8.87 -7.67
C ARG A 86 -1.70 10.34 -7.62
N GLN A 87 -1.54 10.98 -6.47
CA GLN A 87 -1.85 12.41 -6.32
C GLN A 87 -1.02 13.30 -7.25
N ARG A 88 0.28 13.02 -7.42
CA ARG A 88 1.13 13.77 -8.36
C ARG A 88 0.74 13.54 -9.82
N ARG A 89 0.27 12.34 -10.18
CA ARG A 89 -0.20 12.02 -11.52
C ARG A 89 -1.50 12.75 -11.84
N ASP A 90 -2.44 12.75 -10.91
CA ASP A 90 -3.78 13.31 -11.10
C ASP A 90 -3.78 14.84 -10.97
N PHE A 91 -2.83 15.39 -10.20
CA PHE A 91 -2.62 16.83 -10.02
C PHE A 91 -1.15 17.21 -10.28
N PRO A 92 -0.69 17.19 -11.54
CA PRO A 92 0.63 17.71 -11.91
C PRO A 92 0.59 19.24 -11.81
N ASN A 93 1.34 19.81 -10.86
CA ASN A 93 1.54 21.27 -10.75
C ASN A 93 2.06 21.89 -12.05
#